data_AF-A0A9E3ZHZ9-F1
#
_entry.id   AF-A0A9E3ZHZ9-F1
#
_cell.length_a   1.000
_cell.length_b   1.000
_cell.length_c   1.000
_cell.angle_alpha   90.00
_cell.angle_beta   90.00
_cell.angle_gamma   90.00
#
_symmetry.space_group_name_H-M   'P 1'
#
loop_
_entity.id
_entity.type
_entity.pdbx_description
1 polymer ?
#
loop_
_entity_poly.entity_id
_entity_poly.type
_entity_poly.pdbx_seq_one_letter_code
_entity_poly.pdbx_strand_id
1 'polypeptide(L)'
;DAQRLGIRVVNPATGAAKIAGVEHVAVDDIRLDPLADSPFDTLHDLVPSDDPNRRRENLRMMQRELARAHKGLRTVIKLAEEALACNDGLFGRGGKTADFRHKKRMDKIEHQLDTRHREFSEIVRMFSARAFLHMPPSDREWTDDEIEQAGRTYYGAYRDNAQQVLDLIDKAQQRLNVAIDEESDSPDYAALAAQWRTDAVPGRAAVWCYRHRAHAAALPQSARDAFDALNAEYEQILAHRDTAHARKMRAEATLAPVRSKLQTLFKERNDEELTNLAAQLAQLDGAEATQLHQLAQ
;
A
#
# COMPACT_ATOMS: atom_id res chain seq x y z
N ASP A 1 -29.01 -19.01 -27.66
CA ASP A 1 -28.23 -20.24 -27.90
C ASP A 1 -26.98 -19.97 -28.69
N ALA A 2 -25.81 -20.27 -28.13
CA ALA A 2 -24.52 -20.16 -28.82
C ALA A 2 -24.50 -20.90 -30.16
N GLN A 3 -25.19 -22.05 -30.23
CA GLN A 3 -25.38 -22.82 -31.47
C GLN A 3 -26.12 -22.04 -32.57
N ARG A 4 -27.10 -21.19 -32.21
CA ARG A 4 -27.80 -20.33 -33.19
C ARG A 4 -26.94 -19.18 -33.70
N LEU A 5 -25.82 -18.90 -33.04
CA LEU A 5 -24.82 -17.92 -33.45
C LEU A 5 -23.60 -18.58 -34.14
N GLY A 6 -23.64 -19.89 -34.39
CA GLY A 6 -22.52 -20.63 -34.96
C GLY A 6 -21.32 -20.80 -34.00
N ILE A 7 -21.52 -20.55 -32.71
CA ILE A 7 -20.47 -20.61 -31.68
C ILE A 7 -20.44 -22.02 -31.09
N ARG A 8 -19.28 -22.68 -31.18
CA ARG A 8 -19.01 -23.96 -30.51
C ARG A 8 -18.65 -23.70 -29.05
N VAL A 9 -19.32 -24.39 -28.13
CA VAL A 9 -19.05 -24.31 -26.70
C VAL A 9 -18.53 -25.66 -26.22
N VAL A 10 -17.32 -25.67 -25.68
CA VAL A 10 -16.67 -26.86 -25.13
C VAL A 10 -16.44 -26.68 -23.64
N ASN A 11 -16.56 -27.77 -22.88
CA ASN A 11 -16.28 -27.82 -21.45
C ASN A 11 -15.17 -28.84 -21.17
N PRO A 12 -13.97 -28.40 -20.75
CA PRO A 12 -12.86 -29.30 -20.49
C PRO A 12 -12.85 -29.94 -19.10
N ALA A 13 -13.73 -29.53 -18.19
CA ALA A 13 -13.74 -30.06 -16.83
C ALA A 13 -14.37 -31.46 -16.79
N THR A 14 -13.59 -32.46 -16.38
CA THR A 14 -14.01 -33.87 -16.28
C THR A 14 -15.13 -34.13 -15.27
N GLY A 15 -15.25 -33.28 -14.24
CA GLY A 15 -16.28 -33.37 -13.20
C GLY A 15 -17.51 -32.48 -13.42
N ALA A 16 -17.63 -31.79 -14.56
CA ALA A 16 -18.74 -30.86 -14.77
C ALA A 16 -20.04 -31.57 -15.20
N ALA A 17 -21.17 -31.01 -14.80
CA ALA A 17 -22.49 -31.48 -15.21
C ALA A 17 -22.66 -31.41 -16.74
N LYS A 18 -23.25 -32.45 -17.33
CA LYS A 18 -23.52 -32.51 -18.78
C LYS A 18 -24.69 -31.58 -19.13
N ILE A 19 -24.42 -30.58 -19.96
CA ILE A 19 -25.42 -29.61 -20.44
C ILE A 19 -25.68 -29.88 -21.91
N ALA A 20 -26.95 -29.97 -22.31
CA ALA A 20 -27.32 -30.13 -23.71
C ALA A 20 -26.79 -28.95 -24.55
N GLY A 21 -26.04 -29.26 -25.60
CA GLY A 21 -25.43 -28.26 -26.49
C GLY A 21 -24.02 -27.81 -26.11
N VAL A 22 -23.45 -28.32 -25.00
CA VAL A 22 -22.06 -28.12 -24.61
C VAL A 22 -21.29 -29.43 -24.73
N GLU A 23 -20.28 -29.45 -25.58
CA GLU A 23 -19.45 -30.62 -25.84
C GLU A 23 -18.40 -30.77 -24.73
N HIS A 24 -18.13 -32.00 -24.27
CA HIS A 24 -16.99 -32.24 -23.39
C HIS A 24 -15.76 -32.59 -24.23
N VAL A 25 -14.68 -31.82 -24.10
CA VAL A 25 -13.42 -32.01 -24.82
C VAL A 25 -12.30 -31.90 -23.80
N ALA A 26 -11.48 -32.94 -23.63
CA ALA A 26 -10.35 -32.88 -22.70
C ALA A 26 -9.42 -31.71 -23.06
N VAL A 27 -8.77 -31.10 -22.05
CA VAL A 27 -7.86 -29.95 -22.27
C VAL A 27 -6.81 -30.28 -23.35
N ASP A 28 -6.26 -31.49 -23.32
CA ASP A 28 -5.23 -31.95 -24.25
C ASP A 28 -5.72 -32.10 -25.69
N ASP A 29 -7.05 -32.21 -25.90
CA ASP A 29 -7.67 -32.32 -27.21
C ASP A 29 -8.14 -30.97 -27.77
N ILE A 30 -8.05 -29.89 -26.99
CA ILE A 30 -8.38 -28.54 -27.44
C ILE A 30 -7.28 -28.03 -28.36
N ARG A 31 -7.60 -27.96 -29.65
CA ARG A 31 -6.76 -27.30 -30.65
C ARG A 31 -7.21 -25.85 -30.81
N LEU A 32 -6.33 -24.93 -30.46
CA LEU A 32 -6.47 -23.52 -30.76
C LEU A 32 -5.66 -23.21 -32.00
N ASP A 33 -6.22 -22.40 -32.90
CA ASP A 33 -5.45 -21.86 -34.00
C ASP A 33 -4.30 -21.01 -33.45
N PRO A 34 -3.09 -21.09 -34.02
CA PRO A 34 -2.01 -20.22 -33.63
C PRO A 34 -2.45 -18.77 -33.84
N LEU A 35 -2.18 -17.93 -32.84
CA LEU A 35 -2.39 -16.49 -32.97
C LEU A 35 -1.54 -15.97 -34.13
N ALA A 36 -2.10 -15.04 -34.90
CA ALA A 36 -1.38 -14.43 -36.03
C ALA A 36 -0.13 -13.68 -35.56
N ASP A 37 -0.21 -13.06 -34.39
CA ASP A 37 0.88 -12.33 -33.74
C ASP A 37 1.18 -12.92 -32.36
N SER A 38 2.42 -12.77 -31.92
CA SER A 38 2.81 -13.12 -30.54
C SER A 38 2.13 -12.15 -29.56
N PRO A 39 1.45 -12.65 -28.51
CA PRO A 39 0.93 -11.79 -27.45
C PRO A 39 2.00 -10.90 -26.83
N PHE A 40 3.26 -11.36 -26.77
CA PHE A 40 4.37 -10.57 -26.25
C PHE A 40 4.75 -9.41 -27.15
N ASP A 41 4.65 -9.58 -28.48
CA ASP A 41 4.93 -8.52 -29.43
C ASP A 41 3.82 -7.46 -29.37
N THR A 42 2.55 -7.88 -29.30
CA THR A 42 1.42 -6.97 -29.08
C THR A 42 1.57 -6.20 -27.76
N LEU A 43 1.98 -6.86 -26.68
CA LEU A 43 2.24 -6.20 -25.40
C LEU A 43 3.42 -5.24 -25.50
N HIS A 44 4.50 -5.61 -26.21
CA HIS A 44 5.66 -4.76 -26.41
C HIS A 44 5.30 -3.47 -27.18
N ASP A 45 4.47 -3.58 -28.22
CA ASP A 45 4.02 -2.45 -29.03
C ASP A 45 3.07 -1.50 -28.27
N LEU A 46 2.28 -2.04 -27.33
CA LEU A 46 1.36 -1.24 -26.51
C LEU A 46 2.06 -0.58 -25.30
N VAL A 47 3.16 -1.14 -24.81
CA VAL A 47 3.91 -0.58 -23.69
C VAL A 47 4.79 0.57 -24.22
N PRO A 48 4.61 1.80 -23.72
CA PRO A 48 5.45 2.92 -24.14
C PRO A 48 6.93 2.61 -23.89
N SER A 49 7.80 3.03 -24.81
CA SER A 49 9.24 2.85 -24.68
C SER A 49 9.80 3.52 -23.42
N ASP A 50 10.85 2.93 -22.84
CA ASP A 50 11.53 3.44 -21.63
C ASP A 50 12.45 4.63 -21.98
N ASP A 51 11.85 5.76 -22.39
CA ASP A 51 12.54 6.99 -22.78
C ASP A 51 13.04 7.81 -21.56
N PRO A 52 14.35 8.07 -21.44
CA PRO A 52 14.91 8.92 -20.39
C PRO A 52 14.30 10.32 -20.31
N ASN A 53 13.97 10.94 -21.45
CA ASN A 53 13.40 12.29 -21.45
C ASN A 53 12.00 12.31 -20.82
N ARG A 54 11.18 11.34 -21.18
CA ARG A 54 9.85 11.15 -20.57
C ARG A 54 9.94 10.85 -19.08
N ARG A 55 10.92 10.04 -18.63
CA ARG A 55 11.17 9.81 -17.20
C ARG A 55 11.52 11.11 -16.48
N ARG A 56 12.49 11.88 -17.00
CA ARG A 56 12.90 13.19 -16.43
C ARG A 56 11.72 14.16 -16.37
N GLU A 57 10.87 14.21 -17.39
CA GLU A 57 9.67 15.05 -17.41
C GLU A 57 8.67 14.64 -16.32
N ASN A 58 8.37 13.35 -16.21
CA ASN A 58 7.50 12.81 -15.17
C ASN A 58 8.02 13.13 -13.77
N LEU A 59 9.32 12.96 -13.53
CA LEU A 59 9.96 13.28 -12.25
C LEU A 59 9.82 14.77 -11.91
N ARG A 60 10.05 15.67 -12.88
CA ARG A 60 9.87 17.12 -12.69
C ARG A 60 8.42 17.52 -12.47
N MET A 61 7.47 16.84 -13.12
CA MET A 61 6.03 17.04 -12.86
C MET A 61 5.70 16.68 -11.41
N MET A 62 6.10 15.49 -10.95
CA MET A 62 5.92 15.08 -9.55
C MET A 62 6.58 16.07 -8.57
N GLN A 63 7.74 16.62 -8.90
CA GLN A 63 8.46 17.54 -8.02
C GLN A 63 7.69 18.85 -7.83
N ARG A 64 7.11 19.38 -8.91
CA ARG A 64 6.25 20.57 -8.86
C ARG A 64 4.99 20.34 -8.05
N GLU A 65 4.35 19.19 -8.23
CA GLU A 65 3.14 18.82 -7.48
C GLU A 65 3.43 18.66 -5.98
N LEU A 66 4.51 17.95 -5.61
CA LEU A 66 4.93 17.84 -4.21
C LEU A 66 5.29 19.21 -3.62
N ALA A 67 5.95 20.09 -4.38
CA ALA A 67 6.25 21.44 -3.93
C ALA A 67 4.99 22.30 -3.72
N ARG A 68 3.97 22.16 -4.58
CA ARG A 68 2.64 22.78 -4.36
C ARG A 68 2.02 22.27 -3.08
N ALA A 69 1.99 20.96 -2.90
CA ALA A 69 1.39 20.32 -1.74
C ALA A 69 2.09 20.69 -0.43
N HIS A 70 3.42 20.71 -0.41
CA HIS A 70 4.22 21.18 0.71
C HIS A 70 3.83 22.61 1.13
N LYS A 71 3.74 23.56 0.17
CA LYS A 71 3.31 24.94 0.47
C LYS A 71 1.87 25.01 0.98
N GLY A 72 0.97 24.21 0.39
CA GLY A 72 -0.43 24.10 0.81
C GLY A 72 -0.56 23.65 2.27
N LEU A 73 0.09 22.54 2.62
CA LEU A 73 0.07 22.00 3.98
C LEU A 73 0.68 22.95 5.01
N ARG A 74 1.79 23.63 4.70
CA ARG A 74 2.34 24.66 5.60
C ARG A 74 1.37 25.80 5.86
N THR A 75 0.56 26.17 4.86
CA THR A 75 -0.48 27.18 5.04
C THR A 75 -1.59 26.66 5.94
N VAL A 76 -2.03 25.41 5.76
CA VAL A 76 -3.01 24.74 6.63
C VAL A 76 -2.52 24.68 8.08
N ILE A 77 -1.26 24.27 8.31
CA ILE A 77 -0.65 24.23 9.65
C ILE A 77 -0.71 25.60 10.30
N LYS A 78 -0.27 26.65 9.58
CA LYS A 78 -0.29 28.02 10.08
C LYS A 78 -1.70 28.50 10.44
N LEU A 79 -2.69 28.18 9.61
CA LEU A 79 -4.10 28.50 9.86
C LEU A 79 -4.63 27.78 11.10
N ALA A 80 -4.29 26.51 11.29
CA ALA A 80 -4.66 25.74 12.47
C ALA A 80 -4.02 26.29 13.75
N GLU A 81 -2.74 26.65 13.71
CA GLU A 81 -2.05 27.32 14.83
C GLU A 81 -2.69 28.68 15.18
N GLU A 82 -3.06 29.46 14.16
CA GLU A 82 -3.76 30.72 14.34
C GLU A 82 -5.16 30.52 14.96
N ALA A 83 -5.87 29.47 14.54
CA ALA A 83 -7.18 29.12 15.09
C ALA A 83 -7.08 28.67 16.55
N LEU A 84 -6.06 27.88 16.92
CA LEU A 84 -5.76 27.52 18.31
C LEU A 84 -5.52 28.77 19.17
N ALA A 85 -4.71 29.71 18.68
CA ALA A 85 -4.44 30.97 19.39
C ALA A 85 -5.69 31.87 19.50
N CYS A 86 -6.61 31.80 18.53
CA CYS A 86 -7.90 32.46 18.60
C CYS A 86 -8.84 31.78 19.60
N ASN A 87 -8.85 30.45 19.66
CA ASN A 87 -9.62 29.70 20.65
C ASN A 87 -9.20 30.10 22.08
N ASP A 88 -7.90 30.18 22.36
CA ASP A 88 -7.40 30.67 23.66
C ASP A 88 -7.88 32.11 23.97
N GLY A 89 -7.86 32.99 22.96
CA GLY A 89 -8.27 34.38 23.10
C GLY A 89 -9.79 34.58 23.25
N LEU A 90 -10.60 33.68 22.69
CA LEU A 90 -12.06 33.72 22.81
C LEU A 90 -12.50 33.54 24.26
N PHE A 91 -11.86 32.63 24.99
CA PHE A 91 -12.17 32.30 26.39
C PHE A 91 -11.26 33.01 27.42
N GLY A 92 -10.36 33.90 26.98
CA GLY A 92 -9.52 34.69 27.88
C GLY A 92 -8.44 33.89 28.62
N ARG A 93 -7.88 32.86 27.99
CA ARG A 93 -6.77 32.05 28.55
C ARG A 93 -5.42 32.60 28.08
N GLY A 94 -4.34 32.24 28.79
CA GLY A 94 -2.98 32.67 28.44
C GLY A 94 -2.68 34.16 28.66
N GLY A 95 -3.35 34.81 29.62
CA GLY A 95 -3.14 36.21 29.99
C GLY A 95 -3.91 37.23 29.13
N LYS A 96 -4.89 36.80 28.34
CA LYS A 96 -5.74 37.65 27.49
C LYS A 96 -7.13 37.83 28.10
N THR A 97 -7.79 38.96 27.82
CA THR A 97 -9.22 39.14 28.09
C THR A 97 -10.04 38.45 27.00
N ALA A 98 -11.15 37.79 27.38
CA ALA A 98 -12.07 37.17 26.43
C ALA A 98 -12.55 38.19 25.37
N ASP A 99 -12.36 37.87 24.08
CA ASP A 99 -12.68 38.77 22.97
C ASP A 99 -13.37 38.01 21.82
N PHE A 100 -14.63 38.38 21.57
CA PHE A 100 -15.46 37.80 20.51
C PHE A 100 -14.92 38.06 19.09
N ARG A 101 -13.99 39.00 18.90
CA ARG A 101 -13.28 39.16 17.61
C ARG A 101 -12.51 37.91 17.21
N HIS A 102 -12.07 37.10 18.17
CA HIS A 102 -11.44 35.81 17.89
C HIS A 102 -12.38 34.83 17.20
N LYS A 103 -13.67 34.82 17.56
CA LYS A 103 -14.68 33.99 16.87
C LYS A 103 -14.77 34.32 15.38
N LYS A 104 -14.93 35.61 15.05
CA LYS A 104 -14.99 36.07 13.64
C LYS A 104 -13.73 35.69 12.85
N ARG A 105 -12.58 35.65 13.52
CA ARG A 105 -11.31 35.26 12.90
C ARG A 105 -11.24 33.76 12.67
N MET A 106 -11.73 32.94 13.61
CA MET A 106 -11.88 31.50 13.44
C MET A 106 -12.83 31.18 12.27
N ASP A 107 -13.99 31.85 12.17
CA ASP A 107 -14.93 31.66 11.05
C ASP A 107 -14.26 31.95 9.70
N LYS A 108 -13.41 32.98 9.64
CA LYS A 108 -12.64 33.32 8.44
C LYS A 108 -11.58 32.26 8.10
N ILE A 109 -10.92 31.71 9.11
CA ILE A 109 -9.94 30.63 8.95
C ILE A 109 -10.65 29.38 8.40
N GLU A 110 -11.79 29.01 8.98
CA GLU A 110 -12.58 27.87 8.52
C GLU A 110 -12.98 28.04 7.05
N HIS A 111 -13.49 29.22 6.70
CA HIS A 111 -13.81 29.53 5.31
C HIS A 111 -12.59 29.43 4.37
N GLN A 112 -11.40 29.81 4.83
CA GLN A 112 -10.17 29.66 4.03
C GLN A 112 -9.76 28.19 3.86
N LEU A 113 -9.90 27.37 4.90
CA LEU A 113 -9.64 25.94 4.86
C LEU A 113 -10.61 25.23 3.91
N ASP A 114 -11.89 25.57 3.94
CA ASP A 114 -12.93 24.93 3.11
C ASP A 114 -12.97 25.40 1.65
N THR A 115 -12.41 26.58 1.34
CA THR A 115 -12.42 27.12 -0.02
C THR A 115 -11.03 27.08 -0.67
N ARG A 116 -10.09 27.88 -0.17
CA ARG A 116 -8.78 28.11 -0.81
C ARG A 116 -7.82 26.93 -0.64
N HIS A 117 -7.96 26.20 0.45
CA HIS A 117 -7.09 25.06 0.79
C HIS A 117 -7.85 23.73 0.83
N ARG A 118 -9.02 23.67 0.19
CA ARG A 118 -9.95 22.55 0.25
C ARG A 118 -9.29 21.19 -0.02
N GLU A 119 -8.47 21.10 -1.07
CA GLU A 119 -7.75 19.87 -1.45
C GLU A 119 -6.91 19.32 -0.28
N PHE A 120 -6.14 20.19 0.39
CA PHE A 120 -5.28 19.78 1.51
C PHE A 120 -6.09 19.53 2.78
N SER A 121 -7.12 20.35 3.00
CA SER A 121 -8.08 20.21 4.09
C SER A 121 -8.82 18.86 4.06
N GLU A 122 -9.19 18.37 2.88
CA GLU A 122 -9.81 17.05 2.71
C GLU A 122 -8.85 15.91 3.07
N ILE A 123 -7.59 15.99 2.62
CA ILE A 123 -6.55 15.01 2.97
C ILE A 123 -6.33 14.98 4.48
N VAL A 124 -6.14 16.14 5.12
CA VAL A 124 -5.92 16.25 6.57
C VAL A 124 -7.11 15.68 7.36
N ARG A 125 -8.34 15.92 6.91
CA ARG A 125 -9.54 15.35 7.54
C ARG A 125 -9.59 13.82 7.46
N MET A 126 -9.18 13.21 6.35
CA MET A 126 -9.12 11.74 6.24
C MET A 126 -8.22 11.11 7.31
N PHE A 127 -7.09 11.74 7.63
CA PHE A 127 -6.19 11.28 8.70
C PHE A 127 -6.66 11.65 10.12
N SER A 128 -7.68 12.52 10.23
CA SER A 128 -8.20 13.02 11.51
C SER A 128 -9.40 12.23 12.07
N ALA A 129 -9.90 11.21 11.34
CA ALA A 129 -11.10 10.47 11.73
C ALA A 129 -11.06 9.93 13.18
N ARG A 130 -9.88 9.46 13.63
CA ARG A 130 -9.70 8.96 15.00
C ARG A 130 -9.74 10.07 16.05
N ALA A 131 -9.29 11.27 15.74
CA ALA A 131 -9.34 12.41 16.65
C ALA A 131 -10.78 12.92 16.83
N PHE A 132 -11.59 12.86 15.77
CA PHE A 132 -13.00 13.28 15.82
C PHE A 132 -13.90 12.33 16.63
N LEU A 133 -13.49 11.08 16.86
CA LEU A 133 -14.18 10.16 17.77
C LEU A 133 -14.16 10.63 19.24
N HIS A 134 -13.24 11.52 19.61
CA HIS A 134 -13.12 12.06 20.96
C HIS A 134 -13.90 13.36 21.18
N MET A 135 -14.69 13.80 20.19
CA MET A 135 -15.55 14.98 20.36
C MET A 135 -16.79 14.67 21.20
N PRO A 136 -17.27 15.65 22.00
CA PRO A 136 -18.54 15.51 22.71
C PRO A 136 -19.70 15.25 21.73
N PRO A 137 -20.72 14.47 22.13
CA PRO A 137 -21.91 14.26 21.32
C PRO A 137 -22.68 15.57 21.09
N SER A 138 -23.31 15.70 19.91
CA SER A 138 -24.00 16.93 19.45
C SER A 138 -25.48 17.01 19.89
N ASP A 139 -25.93 16.10 20.74
CA ASP A 139 -27.33 15.94 21.14
C ASP A 139 -27.78 16.89 22.27
N ARG A 140 -26.87 17.74 22.77
CA ARG A 140 -27.16 18.79 23.74
C ARG A 140 -26.36 20.06 23.47
N GLU A 141 -26.78 21.14 24.11
CA GLU A 141 -25.98 22.37 24.17
C GLU A 141 -24.65 22.10 24.88
N TRP A 142 -23.57 22.60 24.27
CA TRP A 142 -22.23 22.51 24.80
C TRP A 142 -21.97 23.66 25.75
N THR A 143 -21.29 23.36 26.85
CA THR A 143 -20.76 24.37 27.76
C THR A 143 -19.60 25.12 27.12
N ASP A 144 -19.26 26.30 27.63
CA ASP A 144 -18.11 27.08 27.13
C ASP A 144 -16.80 26.27 27.18
N ASP A 145 -16.58 25.49 28.25
CA ASP A 145 -15.42 24.60 28.38
C ASP A 145 -15.42 23.48 27.33
N GLU A 146 -16.59 22.96 26.96
CA GLU A 146 -16.73 21.93 25.92
C GLU A 146 -16.50 22.50 24.52
N ILE A 147 -16.99 23.71 24.26
CA ILE A 147 -16.73 24.43 23.00
C ILE A 147 -15.22 24.72 22.90
N GLU A 148 -14.60 25.18 23.98
CA GLU A 148 -13.16 25.43 24.03
C GLU A 148 -12.37 24.15 23.74
N GLN A 149 -12.71 23.05 24.42
CA GLN A 149 -12.00 21.78 24.27
C GLN A 149 -12.22 21.15 22.89
N ALA A 150 -13.43 21.26 22.33
CA ALA A 150 -13.73 20.84 20.98
C ALA A 150 -12.90 21.63 19.96
N GLY A 151 -12.79 22.95 20.12
CA GLY A 151 -11.94 23.81 19.29
C GLY A 151 -10.46 23.44 19.37
N ARG A 152 -9.93 23.21 20.59
CA ARG A 152 -8.55 22.72 20.79
C ARG A 152 -8.31 21.38 20.10
N THR A 153 -9.25 20.44 20.25
CA THR A 153 -9.17 19.10 19.67
C THR A 153 -9.22 19.15 18.15
N TYR A 154 -10.15 19.93 17.57
CA TYR A 154 -10.33 20.07 16.14
C TYR A 154 -9.09 20.66 15.45
N TYR A 155 -8.67 21.86 15.86
CA TYR A 155 -7.53 22.52 15.23
C TYR A 155 -6.19 21.87 15.59
N GLY A 156 -6.08 21.25 16.78
CA GLY A 156 -4.93 20.43 17.16
C GLY A 156 -4.75 19.22 16.24
N ALA A 157 -5.83 18.47 16.02
CA ALA A 157 -5.82 17.35 15.07
C ALA A 157 -5.47 17.79 13.66
N TYR A 158 -6.00 18.94 13.22
CA TYR A 158 -5.69 19.51 11.91
C TYR A 158 -4.20 19.81 11.75
N ARG A 159 -3.59 20.49 12.73
CA ARG A 159 -2.17 20.82 12.74
C ARG A 159 -1.31 19.56 12.71
N ASP A 160 -1.58 18.63 13.63
CA ASP A 160 -0.75 17.45 13.83
C ASP A 160 -0.80 16.51 12.63
N ASN A 161 -1.97 16.35 12.01
CA ASN A 161 -2.12 15.52 10.82
C ASN A 161 -1.56 16.20 9.57
N ALA A 162 -1.72 17.52 9.43
CA ALA A 162 -1.06 18.26 8.36
C ALA A 162 0.47 18.18 8.46
N GLN A 163 1.03 18.18 9.68
CA GLN A 163 2.45 17.97 9.91
C GLN A 163 2.90 16.55 9.52
N GLN A 164 2.14 15.51 9.88
CA GLN A 164 2.45 14.15 9.46
C GLN A 164 2.47 13.98 7.94
N VAL A 165 1.49 14.56 7.24
CA VAL A 165 1.46 14.53 5.77
C VAL A 165 2.62 15.34 5.20
N LEU A 166 2.96 16.48 5.79
CA LEU A 166 4.10 17.29 5.38
C LEU A 166 5.42 16.51 5.47
N ASP A 167 5.64 15.77 6.56
CA ASP A 167 6.83 14.93 6.75
C ASP A 167 6.92 13.82 5.68
N LEU A 168 5.80 13.26 5.26
CA LEU A 168 5.75 12.29 4.15
C LEU A 168 6.11 12.94 2.81
N ILE A 169 5.65 14.17 2.57
CA ILE A 169 5.99 14.94 1.37
C ILE A 169 7.48 15.28 1.35
N ASP A 170 8.07 15.69 2.48
CA ASP A 170 9.50 16.00 2.56
C ASP A 170 10.35 14.77 2.21
N LYS A 171 9.99 13.60 2.75
CA LYS A 171 10.63 12.33 2.39
C LYS A 171 10.44 12.00 0.90
N ALA A 172 9.25 12.20 0.35
CA ALA A 172 8.98 11.97 -1.06
C ALA A 172 9.80 12.90 -1.96
N GLN A 173 9.96 14.18 -1.58
CA GLN A 173 10.79 15.14 -2.30
C GLN A 173 12.26 14.76 -2.28
N GLN A 174 12.79 14.30 -1.13
CA GLN A 174 14.17 13.80 -1.03
C GLN A 174 14.40 12.63 -1.98
N ARG A 175 13.52 11.62 -1.95
CA ARG A 175 13.58 10.45 -2.85
C ARG A 175 13.50 10.86 -4.32
N LEU A 176 12.67 11.85 -4.63
CA LEU A 176 12.51 12.35 -5.99
C LEU A 176 13.73 13.10 -6.50
N ASN A 177 14.41 13.87 -5.64
CA ASN A 177 15.66 14.54 -6.00
C ASN A 177 16.74 13.53 -6.36
N VAL A 178 16.85 12.44 -5.59
CA VAL A 178 17.74 11.32 -5.93
C VAL A 178 17.34 10.69 -7.26
N ALA A 179 16.05 10.42 -7.48
CA ALA A 179 15.57 9.84 -8.73
C ALA A 179 15.78 10.77 -9.95
N ILE A 180 15.77 12.09 -9.77
CA ILE A 180 16.14 13.06 -10.81
C ILE A 180 17.64 12.97 -11.08
N ASP A 181 18.45 12.82 -10.03
CA ASP A 181 19.89 12.67 -10.17
C ASP A 181 20.27 11.33 -10.83
N GLU A 182 19.51 10.25 -10.60
CA GLU A 182 19.68 8.96 -11.31
C GLU A 182 19.66 9.12 -12.84
N GLU A 183 18.90 10.10 -13.33
CA GLU A 183 18.78 10.42 -14.74
C GLU A 183 19.76 11.52 -15.17
N SER A 184 20.67 12.01 -14.32
CA SER A 184 21.64 13.06 -14.68
C SER A 184 22.85 12.48 -15.42
N ASP A 185 23.58 13.34 -16.14
CA ASP A 185 24.79 12.91 -16.87
C ASP A 185 26.00 12.71 -15.93
N SER A 186 25.90 13.16 -14.68
CA SER A 186 26.95 13.02 -13.67
C SER A 186 26.34 12.86 -12.27
N PRO A 187 25.70 11.71 -11.99
CA PRO A 187 25.04 11.47 -10.72
C PRO A 187 26.03 11.40 -9.55
N ASP A 188 25.55 11.78 -8.37
CA ASP A 188 26.22 11.48 -7.11
C ASP A 188 25.97 10.01 -6.73
N TYR A 189 26.85 9.13 -7.19
CA TYR A 189 26.77 7.69 -6.93
C TYR A 189 26.68 7.33 -5.45
N ALA A 190 27.29 8.14 -4.56
CA ALA A 190 27.25 7.87 -3.13
C ALA A 190 25.86 8.18 -2.57
N ALA A 191 25.26 9.29 -2.98
CA ALA A 191 23.89 9.64 -2.64
C ALA A 191 22.87 8.62 -3.18
N LEU A 192 23.04 8.16 -4.42
CA LEU A 192 22.20 7.10 -5.00
C LEU A 192 22.25 5.83 -4.16
N ALA A 193 23.45 5.31 -3.88
CA ALA A 193 23.62 4.08 -3.12
C ALA A 193 23.07 4.21 -1.69
N ALA A 194 23.27 5.36 -1.03
CA ALA A 194 22.73 5.61 0.31
C ALA A 194 21.20 5.64 0.33
N GLN A 195 20.58 6.30 -0.66
CA GLN A 195 19.13 6.33 -0.76
C GLN A 195 18.54 4.94 -1.03
N TRP A 196 19.13 4.16 -1.95
CA TRP A 196 18.62 2.84 -2.27
C TRP A 196 18.67 1.87 -1.10
N ARG A 197 19.69 1.97 -0.22
CA ARG A 197 19.72 1.24 1.05
C ARG A 197 18.63 1.72 2.00
N THR A 198 18.49 3.03 2.15
CA THR A 198 17.49 3.64 3.04
C THR A 198 16.07 3.25 2.65
N ASP A 199 15.80 3.17 1.35
CA ASP A 199 14.51 2.77 0.77
C ASP A 199 14.34 1.24 0.70
N ALA A 200 15.35 0.45 1.08
CA ALA A 200 15.38 -1.01 0.96
C ALA A 200 15.08 -1.51 -0.47
N VAL A 201 15.64 -0.84 -1.48
CA VAL A 201 15.52 -1.18 -2.91
C VAL A 201 16.88 -1.45 -3.56
N PRO A 202 17.70 -2.37 -3.02
CA PRO A 202 19.06 -2.57 -3.50
C PRO A 202 19.17 -2.97 -4.98
N GLY A 203 18.16 -3.68 -5.52
CA GLY A 203 18.10 -4.06 -6.93
C GLY A 203 18.01 -2.88 -7.92
N ARG A 204 17.78 -1.66 -7.43
CA ARG A 204 17.77 -0.45 -8.26
C ARG A 204 19.15 -0.16 -8.86
N ALA A 205 20.24 -0.60 -8.22
CA ALA A 205 21.60 -0.50 -8.76
C ALA A 205 21.74 -1.27 -10.09
N ALA A 206 21.27 -2.52 -10.15
CA ALA A 206 21.27 -3.32 -11.37
C ALA A 206 20.43 -2.67 -12.49
N VAL A 207 19.23 -2.17 -12.15
CA VAL A 207 18.36 -1.46 -13.11
C VAL A 207 19.05 -0.21 -13.65
N TRP A 208 19.72 0.57 -12.79
CA TRP A 208 20.45 1.75 -13.20
C TRP A 208 21.60 1.39 -14.16
N CYS A 209 22.40 0.36 -13.85
CA CYS A 209 23.49 -0.09 -14.73
C CYS A 209 22.97 -0.58 -16.08
N TYR A 210 21.84 -1.28 -16.09
CA TYR A 210 21.18 -1.73 -17.33
C TYR A 210 20.76 -0.56 -18.22
N ARG A 211 20.20 0.50 -17.62
CA ARG A 211 19.73 1.71 -18.31
C ARG A 211 20.88 2.61 -18.77
N HIS A 212 21.92 2.75 -17.97
CA HIS A 212 23.01 3.70 -18.18
C HIS A 212 24.34 2.98 -18.52
N ARG A 213 24.31 2.06 -19.50
CA ARG A 213 25.45 1.17 -19.80
C ARG A 213 26.80 1.89 -19.98
N ALA A 214 26.80 3.03 -20.65
CA ALA A 214 28.02 3.83 -20.86
C ALA A 214 28.59 4.37 -19.53
N HIS A 215 27.72 4.92 -18.67
CA HIS A 215 28.12 5.41 -17.34
C HIS A 215 28.53 4.26 -16.42
N ALA A 216 27.79 3.14 -16.47
CA ALA A 216 28.10 1.93 -15.69
C ALA A 216 29.51 1.40 -15.99
N ALA A 217 29.92 1.38 -17.27
CA ALA A 217 31.27 0.97 -17.66
C ALA A 217 32.36 1.93 -17.14
N ALA A 218 32.03 3.21 -16.99
CA ALA A 218 32.92 4.29 -16.58
C ALA A 218 32.86 4.61 -15.07
N LEU A 219 32.14 3.82 -14.26
CA LEU A 219 32.00 4.09 -12.82
C LEU A 219 33.36 4.21 -12.11
N PRO A 220 33.54 5.15 -11.17
CA PRO A 220 34.68 5.12 -10.25
C PRO A 220 34.69 3.83 -9.43
N GLN A 221 35.86 3.34 -9.02
CA GLN A 221 35.99 2.08 -8.27
C GLN A 221 35.11 2.06 -7.01
N SER A 222 35.11 3.17 -6.25
CA SER A 222 34.27 3.30 -5.05
C SER A 222 32.77 3.17 -5.32
N ALA A 223 32.30 3.66 -6.47
CA ALA A 223 30.91 3.52 -6.88
C ALA A 223 30.59 2.09 -7.33
N ARG A 224 31.51 1.43 -8.06
CA ARG A 224 31.38 0.01 -8.43
C ARG A 224 31.24 -0.85 -7.18
N ASP A 225 32.14 -0.71 -6.21
CA ASP A 225 32.11 -1.49 -4.97
C ASP A 225 30.79 -1.30 -4.22
N ALA A 226 30.27 -0.06 -4.17
CA ALA A 226 29.00 0.23 -3.53
C ALA A 226 27.80 -0.42 -4.25
N PHE A 227 27.81 -0.43 -5.58
CA PHE A 227 26.75 -1.00 -6.41
C PHE A 227 26.79 -2.54 -6.40
N ASP A 228 27.98 -3.13 -6.40
CA ASP A 228 28.16 -4.58 -6.27
C ASP A 228 27.68 -5.08 -4.90
N ALA A 229 27.97 -4.33 -3.83
CA ALA A 229 27.45 -4.62 -2.50
C ALA A 229 25.91 -4.59 -2.45
N LEU A 230 25.29 -3.62 -3.13
CA LEU A 230 23.83 -3.54 -3.27
C LEU A 230 23.28 -4.73 -4.06
N ASN A 231 23.90 -5.09 -5.18
CA ASN A 231 23.45 -6.25 -5.94
C ASN A 231 23.57 -7.54 -5.12
N ALA A 232 24.63 -7.71 -4.34
CA ALA A 232 24.76 -8.85 -3.42
C ALA A 232 23.66 -8.87 -2.34
N GLU A 233 23.30 -7.71 -1.78
CA GLU A 233 22.18 -7.57 -0.84
C GLU A 233 20.84 -7.96 -1.52
N TYR A 234 20.62 -7.52 -2.75
CA TYR A 234 19.43 -7.86 -3.52
C TYR A 234 19.33 -9.38 -3.78
N GLU A 235 20.42 -10.02 -4.20
CA GLU A 235 20.46 -11.47 -4.39
C GLU A 235 20.18 -12.24 -3.08
N GLN A 236 20.66 -11.74 -1.93
CA GLN A 236 20.33 -12.33 -0.63
C GLN A 236 18.83 -12.21 -0.31
N ILE A 237 18.21 -11.07 -0.62
CA ILE A 237 16.76 -10.87 -0.46
C ILE A 237 15.99 -11.86 -1.34
N LEU A 238 16.40 -12.04 -2.61
CA LEU A 238 15.77 -13.00 -3.52
C LEU A 238 15.96 -14.46 -3.08
N ALA A 239 17.12 -14.79 -2.50
CA ALA A 239 17.42 -16.11 -1.96
C ALA A 239 16.62 -16.42 -0.68
N HIS A 240 16.05 -15.40 -0.02
CA HIS A 240 15.36 -15.55 1.25
C HIS A 240 13.96 -16.16 1.08
N ARG A 241 13.88 -17.50 1.15
CA ARG A 241 12.61 -18.25 1.01
C ARG A 241 11.69 -18.21 2.23
N ASP A 242 12.18 -17.75 3.39
CA ASP A 242 11.39 -17.65 4.63
C ASP A 242 10.77 -16.26 4.82
N THR A 243 9.75 -15.96 4.01
CA THR A 243 9.01 -14.69 4.10
C THR A 243 7.97 -14.73 5.22
N ALA A 244 7.51 -13.57 5.70
CA ALA A 244 6.41 -13.52 6.68
C ALA A 244 5.14 -14.21 6.16
N HIS A 245 4.88 -14.12 4.85
CA HIS A 245 3.80 -14.86 4.19
C HIS A 245 4.07 -16.37 4.20
N ALA A 246 5.29 -16.81 3.88
CA ALA A 246 5.65 -18.23 3.99
C ALA A 246 5.52 -18.77 5.42
N ARG A 247 5.91 -17.98 6.44
CA ARG A 247 5.70 -18.32 7.85
C ARG A 247 4.22 -18.38 8.22
N LYS A 248 3.42 -17.42 7.75
CA LYS A 248 1.97 -17.39 7.96
C LYS A 248 1.29 -18.60 7.30
N MET A 249 1.62 -18.89 6.04
CA MET A 249 1.11 -20.05 5.31
C MET A 249 1.51 -21.36 6.00
N ARG A 250 2.74 -21.47 6.53
CA ARG A 250 3.13 -22.64 7.33
C ARG A 250 2.37 -22.75 8.65
N ALA A 251 2.11 -21.63 9.32
CA ALA A 251 1.32 -21.60 10.55
C ALA A 251 -0.15 -21.99 10.29
N GLU A 252 -0.73 -21.50 9.20
CA GLU A 252 -2.10 -21.84 8.76
C GLU A 252 -2.20 -23.27 8.21
N ALA A 253 -1.10 -23.83 7.69
CA ALA A 253 -1.00 -25.23 7.28
C ALA A 253 -0.71 -26.20 8.45
N THR A 254 -0.57 -25.72 9.70
CA THR A 254 -0.41 -26.62 10.85
C THR A 254 -1.71 -27.35 11.14
N LEU A 255 -1.64 -28.66 11.38
CA LEU A 255 -2.81 -29.49 11.70
C LEU A 255 -3.21 -29.40 13.19
N ALA A 256 -2.65 -28.45 13.95
CA ALA A 256 -2.94 -28.26 15.36
C ALA A 256 -4.45 -28.07 15.68
N PRO A 257 -5.24 -27.30 14.88
CA PRO A 257 -6.69 -27.20 15.10
C PRO A 257 -7.43 -28.52 14.82
N VAL A 258 -6.90 -29.37 13.93
CA VAL A 258 -7.51 -30.66 13.57
C VAL A 258 -7.49 -31.62 14.76
N ARG A 259 -6.43 -31.60 15.57
CA ARG A 259 -6.36 -32.37 16.81
C ARG A 259 -7.46 -32.00 17.80
N SER A 260 -7.69 -30.71 18.00
CA SER A 260 -8.75 -30.23 18.90
C SER A 260 -10.12 -30.63 18.36
N LYS A 261 -10.33 -30.57 17.04
CA LYS A 261 -11.58 -30.98 16.40
C LYS A 261 -11.82 -32.49 16.54
N LEU A 262 -10.81 -33.33 16.33
CA LEU A 262 -10.88 -34.78 16.56
C LEU A 262 -11.31 -35.11 17.99
N GLN A 263 -10.74 -34.45 18.99
CA GLN A 263 -11.11 -34.65 20.40
C GLN A 263 -12.55 -34.25 20.69
N THR A 264 -13.06 -33.18 20.09
CA THR A 264 -14.46 -32.76 20.23
C THR A 264 -15.40 -33.76 19.58
N LEU A 265 -15.13 -34.17 18.33
CA LEU A 265 -15.97 -35.14 17.61
C LEU A 265 -16.01 -36.51 18.32
N PHE A 266 -14.89 -36.93 18.92
CA PHE A 266 -14.83 -38.15 19.74
C PHE A 266 -15.67 -38.03 21.01
N LYS A 267 -15.65 -36.87 21.69
CA LYS A 267 -16.50 -36.61 22.87
C LYS A 267 -17.99 -36.58 22.50
N GLU A 268 -18.31 -36.03 21.34
CA GLU A 268 -19.68 -35.89 20.83
C GLU A 268 -20.21 -37.19 20.19
N ARG A 269 -19.37 -38.23 20.02
CA ARG A 269 -19.69 -39.49 19.32
C ARG A 269 -20.25 -39.26 17.92
N ASN A 270 -19.68 -38.28 17.21
CA ASN A 270 -20.07 -37.98 15.84
C ASN A 270 -19.22 -38.82 14.87
N ASP A 271 -19.59 -40.11 14.76
CA ASP A 271 -18.85 -41.13 14.03
C ASP A 271 -18.75 -40.83 12.52
N GLU A 272 -19.75 -40.15 11.96
CA GLU A 272 -19.79 -39.76 10.55
C GLU A 272 -18.74 -38.68 10.22
N GLU A 273 -18.66 -37.62 11.02
CA GLU A 273 -17.64 -36.58 10.83
C GLU A 273 -16.22 -37.07 11.16
N LEU A 274 -16.07 -37.98 12.14
CA LEU A 274 -14.80 -38.64 12.44
C LEU A 274 -14.28 -39.44 11.25
N THR A 275 -15.14 -40.24 10.63
CA THR A 275 -14.78 -41.07 9.46
C THR A 275 -14.37 -40.19 8.28
N ASN A 276 -15.12 -39.12 8.01
CA ASN A 276 -14.80 -38.16 6.95
C ASN A 276 -13.46 -37.43 7.20
N LEU A 277 -13.21 -37.02 8.44
CA LEU A 277 -11.96 -36.35 8.82
C LEU A 277 -10.76 -37.30 8.75
N ALA A 278 -10.94 -38.57 9.15
CA ALA A 278 -9.91 -39.61 9.04
C ALA A 278 -9.56 -39.89 7.57
N ALA A 279 -10.55 -39.97 6.67
CA ALA A 279 -10.33 -40.18 5.24
C ALA A 279 -9.56 -39.01 4.59
N GLN A 280 -9.84 -37.77 5.01
CA GLN A 280 -9.12 -36.58 4.53
C GLN A 280 -7.68 -36.57 5.06
N LEU A 281 -7.45 -36.92 6.33
CA LEU A 281 -6.10 -37.03 6.91
C LEU A 281 -5.25 -38.12 6.25
N ALA A 282 -5.87 -39.20 5.76
CA ALA A 282 -5.18 -40.28 5.04
C ALA A 282 -4.64 -39.85 3.66
N GLN A 283 -5.19 -38.78 3.08
CA GLN A 283 -4.74 -38.23 1.79
C GLN A 283 -3.64 -37.16 1.93
N LEU A 284 -3.28 -36.79 3.16
CA LEU A 284 -2.28 -35.77 3.44
C LEU A 284 -0.93 -36.42 3.77
N ASP A 285 0.12 -35.98 3.09
CA ASP A 285 1.49 -36.40 3.37
C ASP A 285 2.07 -35.65 4.57
N GLY A 286 2.67 -36.38 5.53
CA GLY A 286 3.40 -35.79 6.64
C GLY A 286 3.27 -36.55 7.96
N ALA A 287 4.28 -36.41 8.82
CA ALA A 287 4.32 -37.09 10.13
C ALA A 287 3.15 -36.69 11.03
N GLU A 288 2.75 -35.41 11.01
CA GLU A 288 1.64 -34.90 11.81
C GLU A 288 0.27 -35.41 11.30
N ALA A 289 0.06 -35.46 9.98
CA ALA A 289 -1.15 -36.03 9.39
C ALA A 289 -1.29 -37.53 9.71
N THR A 290 -0.18 -38.27 9.65
CA THR A 290 -0.15 -39.71 9.98
C THR A 290 -0.52 -39.95 11.45
N GLN A 291 0.02 -39.16 12.37
CA GLN A 291 -0.30 -39.25 13.80
C GLN A 291 -1.76 -38.92 14.09
N LEU A 292 -2.32 -37.89 13.43
CA LEU A 292 -3.72 -37.51 13.60
C LEU A 292 -4.68 -38.52 12.97
N HIS A 293 -4.31 -39.15 11.86
CA HIS A 293 -5.08 -40.25 11.27
C HIS A 293 -5.16 -41.46 12.21
N GLN A 294 -4.04 -41.84 12.84
CA GLN A 294 -4.02 -42.90 13.85
C GLN A 294 -4.89 -42.58 15.09
N LEU A 295 -4.97 -41.30 15.45
CA LEU A 295 -5.80 -40.82 16.55
C LEU A 295 -7.30 -40.79 16.22
N ALA A 296 -7.65 -40.88 14.94
CA ALA A 296 -9.02 -40.87 14.44
C ALA A 296 -9.59 -42.28 14.17
N GLN A 297 -8.77 -43.33 14.29
CA GLN A 297 -9.15 -44.76 14.23
C GLN A 297 -9.57 -45.28 15.61
#